data_AF-A0A6B3D048-F1
#
_entry.id   AF-A0A6B3D048-F1
#
_cell.length_a   1.000
_cell.length_b   1.000
_cell.length_c   1.000
_cell.angle_alpha   90.00
_cell.angle_beta   90.00
_cell.angle_gamma   90.00
#
_symmetry.space_group_name_H-M   'P 1'
#
loop_
_entity.id
_entity.type
_entity.pdbx_description
1 polymer ?
#
loop_
_entity_poly.entity_id
_entity_poly.type
_entity_poly.pdbx_seq_one_letter_code
_entity_poly.pdbx_strand_id
1 'polypeptide(L)' 'YYQETGRAGRDGLPSTAWMAYGLNDVVQQRKLIQLGEGDEAFRRRAQSHLDAMLALCETARCRRGQLLAYFGQDPDREG' A
#
# COMPACT_ATOMS: atom_id res chain seq x y z
N TYR A 1 0.09 1.86 5.27
CA TYR A 1 -0.83 2.73 4.50
C TYR A 1 -2.24 2.69 5.08
N TYR A 2 -3.01 1.60 4.90
CA TYR A 2 -4.42 1.50 5.33
C TYR A 2 -4.68 1.92 6.78
N GLN A 3 -3.89 1.40 7.74
CA GLN A 3 -4.01 1.74 9.16
C GLN A 3 -3.88 3.25 9.42
N GLU A 4 -2.91 3.90 8.77
CA GLU A 4 -2.62 5.32 8.99
C GLU A 4 -3.64 6.22 8.32
N THR A 5 -4.04 5.92 7.07
CA THR A 5 -5.07 6.69 6.36
C THR A 5 -6.45 6.50 6.99
N GLY A 6 -6.72 5.35 7.60
CA GLY A 6 -7.97 5.05 8.32
C GLY A 6 -8.13 5.77 9.67
N ARG A 7 -7.17 6.60 10.07
CA ARG A 7 -7.31 7.50 11.23
C ARG A 7 -8.14 8.75 10.91
N ALA A 8 -8.19 9.16 9.64
CA ALA A 8 -8.96 10.32 9.19
C ALA A 8 -10.47 10.02 9.16
N GLY A 9 -11.30 11.05 9.31
CA GLY A 9 -12.76 10.96 9.10
C GLY A 9 -13.51 10.06 10.08
N ARG A 10 -13.00 9.84 11.30
CA ARG A 10 -13.69 9.05 12.34
C ARG A 10 -14.95 9.71 12.88
N ASP A 11 -15.09 11.01 12.65
CA ASP A 11 -16.30 11.80 12.87
C ASP A 11 -17.34 11.61 11.74
N GLY A 12 -17.01 10.86 10.69
CA GLY A 12 -17.87 10.63 9.53
C GLY A 12 -17.88 11.78 8.52
N LEU A 13 -17.11 12.85 8.75
CA LEU A 13 -17.03 13.97 7.83
C LEU A 13 -16.07 13.67 6.67
N PRO A 14 -16.25 14.33 5.50
CA PRO A 14 -15.34 14.18 4.38
C PRO A 14 -13.88 14.43 4.79
N SER A 15 -13.01 13.49 4.43
CA SER A 15 -11.59 13.53 4.74
C SER A 15 -10.78 13.04 3.54
N THR A 16 -9.55 13.54 3.42
CA THR A 16 -8.67 13.22 2.28
C THR A 16 -7.38 12.59 2.78
N ALA A 17 -7.02 11.43 2.21
CA ALA A 17 -5.69 10.86 2.33
C ALA A 17 -4.85 11.27 1.12
N TRP A 18 -3.73 11.96 1.36
CA TRP A 18 -2.79 12.38 0.31
C TRP A 18 -1.44 11.70 0.52
N MET A 19 -0.85 11.20 -0.58
CA MET A 19 0.46 10.55 -0.57
C MET A 19 1.22 10.94 -1.83
N ALA A 20 2.43 11.46 -1.66
CA ALA A 20 3.42 11.58 -2.72
C ALA A 20 4.49 10.50 -2.54
N TYR A 21 5.04 10.05 -3.67
CA TYR A 21 6.16 9.12 -3.70
C TYR A 21 7.01 9.41 -4.94
N GLY A 22 8.31 9.08 -4.87
CA GLY A 22 9.22 9.12 -6.00
C GLY A 22 9.87 7.76 -6.26
N LEU A 23 10.37 7.56 -7.48
CA LEU A 23 11.09 6.32 -7.84
C LEU A 23 12.31 6.07 -6.95
N ASN A 24 12.97 7.14 -6.48
CA ASN A 24 14.11 6.99 -5.58
C ASN A 24 13.70 6.35 -4.25
N ASP A 25 12.51 6.65 -3.71
CA ASP A 25 12.01 6.05 -2.47
C ASP A 25 11.89 4.52 -2.63
N VAL A 26 11.43 4.09 -3.81
CA VAL A 26 11.28 2.67 -4.16
C VAL A 26 12.64 1.98 -4.20
N VAL A 27 13.62 2.60 -4.86
CA VAL A 27 14.99 2.07 -4.93
C VAL A 27 15.60 1.93 -3.54
N GLN A 28 15.43 2.94 -2.68
CA GLN A 28 15.91 2.88 -1.30
C GLN A 28 15.22 1.77 -0.50
N GLN A 29 13.90 1.62 -0.60
CA GLN A 29 13.17 0.55 0.09
C GLN A 29 13.61 -0.84 -0.39
N ARG A 30 13.79 -1.05 -1.70
CA ARG A 30 14.32 -2.33 -2.23
C ARG A 30 15.71 -2.64 -1.68
N LYS A 31 16.58 -1.63 -1.60
CA LYS A 31 17.93 -1.78 -1.04
C LYS A 31 17.88 -2.16 0.45
N LEU A 32 17.02 -1.50 1.24
CA LEU A 32 16.85 -1.83 2.66
C LEU A 32 16.35 -3.27 2.86
N ILE A 33 15.38 -3.72 2.04
CA ILE A 33 14.88 -5.10 2.09
C ILE A 33 15.99 -6.11 1.76
N GLN A 34 16.85 -5.81 0.78
CA GLN A 34 17.94 -6.69 0.38
C GLN A 34 19.08 -6.77 1.41
N LEU A 35 19.43 -5.64 2.02
CA LEU A 35 20.53 -5.55 2.99
C LEU A 35 20.11 -5.89 4.43
N GLY A 36 18.81 -5.98 4.72
CA GLY A 36 18.31 -6.31 6.05
C GLY A 36 18.60 -7.75 6.48
N GLU A 37 18.63 -7.98 7.80
CA GLU A 37 19.01 -9.25 8.44
C GLU A 37 17.92 -10.35 8.37
N GLY A 38 16.84 -10.14 7.61
CA GLY A 38 15.76 -11.12 7.48
C GLY A 38 16.15 -12.35 6.65
N ASP A 39 15.48 -13.47 6.90
CA ASP A 39 15.61 -14.66 6.06
C ASP A 39 15.03 -14.45 4.65
N GLU A 40 15.23 -15.42 3.75
CA GLU A 40 14.74 -15.29 2.39
C GLU A 40 13.21 -15.17 2.32
N ALA A 41 12.49 -15.90 3.18
CA ALA A 41 11.03 -15.84 3.23
C ALA A 41 10.54 -14.44 3.64
N PHE A 42 11.21 -13.81 4.61
CA PHE A 42 10.96 -12.44 5.02
C PHE A 42 11.24 -11.47 3.87
N ARG A 43 12.38 -11.58 3.19
CA ARG A 43 12.71 -10.71 2.05
C ARG A 43 11.67 -10.82 0.94
N ARG A 44 11.23 -12.03 0.60
CA ARG A 44 10.17 -12.26 -0.41
C ARG A 44 8.85 -11.61 0.00
N ARG A 45 8.42 -11.75 1.25
CA ARG A 45 7.20 -11.10 1.77
C ARG A 45 7.33 -9.57 1.73
N ALA A 46 8.44 -9.03 2.18
CA ALA A 46 8.68 -7.59 2.18
C ALA A 46 8.67 -7.00 0.75
N GLN A 47 9.30 -7.68 -0.21
CA GLN A 47 9.23 -7.29 -1.63
C GLN A 47 7.78 -7.32 -2.14
N SER A 48 7.02 -8.38 -1.84
CA SER A 48 5.60 -8.47 -2.24
C SER A 48 4.75 -7.32 -1.68
N HIS A 49 4.99 -6.89 -0.44
CA HIS A 49 4.30 -5.73 0.14
C HIS A 49 4.69 -4.42 -0.54
N LEU A 50 5.96 -4.23 -0.87
CA LEU A 50 6.43 -3.07 -1.61
C LEU A 50 5.80 -3.02 -3.01
N ASP A 51 5.80 -4.13 -3.73
CA ASP A 51 5.20 -4.23 -5.06
C ASP A 51 3.69 -3.95 -5.02
N ALA A 52 2.97 -4.41 -3.98
CA ALA A 52 1.56 -4.09 -3.79
C ALA A 52 1.30 -2.59 -3.55
N MET A 53 2.18 -1.90 -2.81
CA MET A 53 2.09 -0.45 -2.62
C MET A 53 2.35 0.31 -3.93
N LEU A 54 3.32 -0.12 -4.75
CA LEU A 54 3.55 0.47 -6.07
C LEU A 54 2.36 0.27 -6.98
N ALA A 55 1.79 -0.93 -7.00
CA ALA A 55 0.60 -1.22 -7.77
C ALA A 55 -0.56 -0.30 -7.35
N LEU A 56 -0.72 0.02 -6.06
CA LEU A 56 -1.74 0.97 -5.58
C LEU A 56 -1.47 2.40 -6.05
N CYS A 57 -0.21 2.82 -6.09
CA CYS A 57 0.19 4.14 -6.55
C CYS A 57 -0.05 4.32 -8.06
N GLU A 58 0.31 3.31 -8.86
CA GLU A 58 0.36 3.34 -10.32
C GLU A 58 -0.93 2.87 -11.01
N THR A 59 -1.92 2.41 -10.24
CA THR A 59 -3.17 1.89 -10.80
C THR A 59 -3.94 2.92 -11.62
N ALA A 60 -4.45 2.46 -12.77
CA ALA A 60 -5.41 3.20 -13.60
C ALA A 60 -6.87 2.91 -13.18
N ARG A 61 -7.10 2.05 -12.19
CA ARG A 61 -8.43 1.71 -11.67
C ARG A 61 -8.73 2.45 -10.36
N CYS A 62 -9.92 2.23 -9.79
CA CYS A 62 -10.28 2.76 -8.48
C CYS A 62 -9.28 2.29 -7.41
N ARG A 63 -8.57 3.24 -6.77
CA ARG A 63 -7.61 2.95 -5.69
C ARG A 63 -8.26 2.28 -4.48
N ARG A 64 -9.49 2.68 -4.13
CA ARG A 64 -10.25 2.03 -3.06
C ARG A 64 -10.45 0.55 -3.38
N GLY A 65 -10.92 0.24 -4.59
CA GLY A 65 -11.20 -1.14 -4.97
C GLY A 65 -9.97 -2.03 -4.90
N GLN A 66 -8.81 -1.53 -5.35
CA GLN A 66 -7.55 -2.25 -5.23
C GLN A 66 -7.08 -2.44 -3.78
N LEU A 67 -7.29 -1.44 -2.93
CA LEU A 67 -6.96 -1.51 -1.51
C LEU A 67 -7.82 -2.55 -0.78
N LEU A 68 -9.12 -2.62 -1.10
CA LEU A 68 -10.04 -3.64 -0.56
C LEU A 68 -9.65 -5.05 -1.04
N ALA A 69 -9.38 -5.20 -2.34
CA ALA A 69 -8.98 -6.48 -2.93
C ALA A 69 -7.67 -7.02 -2.32
N TYR A 70 -6.72 -6.16 -1.96
CA TYR A 70 -5.50 -6.56 -1.24
C TYR A 70 -5.79 -7.24 0.10
N PHE A 71 -6.87 -6.84 0.80
CA PHE A 71 -7.33 -7.47 2.04
C PHE A 71 -8.36 -8.59 1.81
N GLY A 72 -8.56 -9.03 0.56
CA GLY A 72 -9.51 -10.08 0.21
C GLY A 72 -10.98 -9.64 0.30
N GLN A 73 -11.25 -8.33 0.28
CA GLN A 73 -12.60 -7.78 0.30
C GLN A 73 -13.10 -7.52 -1.13
N ASP A 74 -14.42 -7.72 -1.34
CA ASP A 74 -15.08 -7.47 -2.61
C ASP A 74 -15.35 -5.96 -2.78
N PRO A 75 -14.70 -5.30 -3.77
CA PRO A 75 -14.84 -3.86 -3.96
C PRO A 75 -16.22 -3.45 -4.48
N ASP A 76 -16.99 -4.36 -5.08
CA ASP A 76 -18.32 -4.07 -5.65
C ASP A 76 -19.45 -4.20 -4.59
N ARG A 77 -19.14 -4.78 -3.42
CA ARG A 77 -20.10 -5.02 -2.34
C ARG A 77 -20.22 -3.86 -1.34
N GLU A 78 -19.28 -2.91 -1.37
CA GLU A 78 -19.25 -1.72 -0.52
C GLU A 78 -19.54 -0.40 -1.29
N GLY A 79 -20.14 -0.50 -2.48
CA GLY A 79 -20.49 0.62 -3.35
C GLY A 79 -21.84 1.25 -3.07
#